data_AF-A0A2V6UHP7-F1
#
_entry.id   AF-A0A2V6UHP7-F1
#
_cell.length_a   1.000
_cell.length_b   1.000
_cell.length_c   1.000
_cell.angle_alpha   90.00
_cell.angle_beta   90.00
_cell.angle_gamma   90.00
#
_symmetry.space_group_name_H-M   'P 1'
#
loop_
_entity.id
_entity.type
_entity.pdbx_description
1 polymer ?
#
loop_
_entity_poly.entity_id
_entity_poly.type
_entity_poly.pdbx_seq_one_letter_code
_entity_poly.pdbx_strand_id
1 'polypeptide(L)'
;MMRATSALVGGLVLAMLGAAPAAGGIEPLPQRTELDAFTCRELLVLQPEMQERALIYLSGVADGRRAATVYDAEATGAAIDRMLASCRATPSLAVLGALRAASR
;
A
#
# COMPACT_ATOMS: atom_id res chain seq x y z
N MET A 1 25.20 69.55 5.56
CA MET A 1 26.01 68.35 5.88
C MET A 1 25.13 67.39 6.68
N MET A 2 25.11 66.12 6.24
CA MET A 2 24.60 64.91 6.90
C MET A 2 23.12 64.89 7.33
N ARG A 3 22.36 63.96 6.71
CA ARG A 3 21.71 62.89 7.46
C ARG A 3 21.43 61.69 6.55
N ALA A 4 21.94 60.56 7.04
CA ALA A 4 22.15 59.32 6.33
C ALA A 4 20.85 58.55 6.14
N THR A 5 20.76 57.93 4.97
CA THR A 5 19.85 56.86 4.59
C THR A 5 20.09 55.62 5.44
N SER A 6 19.07 55.14 6.16
CA SER A 6 19.06 53.80 6.78
C SER A 6 17.64 53.43 7.22
N ALA A 7 16.87 52.82 6.33
CA ALA A 7 15.63 52.13 6.71
C ALA A 7 15.37 50.99 5.71
N LEU A 8 16.16 49.93 5.77
CA LEU A 8 15.89 48.69 5.07
C LEU A 8 16.25 47.52 6.00
N VAL A 9 15.48 47.41 7.09
CA VAL A 9 15.50 46.28 8.01
C VAL A 9 14.07 45.73 8.04
N GLY A 10 13.72 44.93 7.04
CA GLY A 10 12.36 44.43 6.83
C GLY A 10 12.31 43.06 6.19
N GLY A 11 13.28 42.19 6.51
CA GLY A 11 13.40 40.88 5.84
C GLY A 11 13.82 39.71 6.74
N LEU A 12 13.75 39.84 8.07
CA LEU A 12 14.25 38.81 9.00
C LEU A 12 13.14 38.25 9.91
N VAL A 13 12.00 37.85 9.34
CA VAL A 13 10.90 37.20 10.11
C VAL A 13 10.51 35.81 9.57
N LEU A 14 11.14 35.33 8.48
CA LEU A 14 10.84 34.00 7.92
C LEU A 14 11.62 32.82 8.54
N ALA A 15 12.51 33.06 9.51
CA ALA A 15 13.35 32.01 10.09
C ALA A 15 12.72 31.27 11.29
N MET A 16 11.46 31.55 11.65
CA MET A 16 10.81 30.99 12.86
C MET A 16 9.62 30.06 12.57
N LEU A 17 9.40 29.65 11.31
CA LEU A 17 8.58 28.47 11.06
C LEU A 17 9.39 27.23 11.47
N GLY A 18 9.19 26.84 12.72
CA GLY A 18 9.81 25.69 13.34
C GLY A 18 9.73 24.48 12.42
N ALA A 19 10.88 23.84 12.24
CA ALA A 19 10.97 22.46 11.83
C ALA A 19 10.28 21.62 12.92
N ALA A 20 8.95 21.49 12.83
CA ALA A 20 8.29 20.35 13.43
C ALA A 20 8.91 19.12 12.76
N PRO A 21 9.50 18.17 13.50
CA PRO A 21 9.82 16.90 12.90
C PRO A 21 8.50 16.35 12.39
N ALA A 22 8.39 16.19 11.07
CA ALA A 22 7.34 15.39 10.50
C ALA A 22 7.53 13.99 11.09
N ALA A 23 6.78 13.67 12.13
CA ALA A 23 6.59 12.33 12.62
C ALA A 23 5.75 11.57 11.58
N GLY A 24 6.27 11.47 10.35
CA GLY A 24 5.90 10.45 9.39
C GLY A 24 6.56 9.16 9.85
N GLY A 25 6.16 8.67 11.02
CA GLY A 25 6.43 7.29 11.38
C GLY A 25 5.73 6.45 10.34
N ILE A 26 6.50 5.88 9.42
CA ILE A 26 6.05 4.70 8.69
C ILE A 26 5.80 3.70 9.80
N GLU A 27 4.53 3.50 10.17
CA GLU A 27 4.18 2.45 11.11
C GLU A 27 4.83 1.17 10.57
N PRO A 28 5.74 0.52 11.33
CA PRO A 28 6.50 -0.59 10.79
C PRO A 28 5.50 -1.61 10.26
N LEU A 29 5.63 -1.98 8.98
CA LEU A 29 4.90 -3.13 8.45
C LEU A 29 5.05 -4.27 9.46
N PRO A 30 3.96 -4.90 9.92
CA PRO A 30 4.04 -5.95 10.93
C PRO A 30 5.06 -6.99 10.47
N GLN A 31 6.07 -7.26 11.32
CA GLN A 31 7.27 -8.04 10.95
C GLN A 31 6.96 -9.45 10.44
N ARG A 32 5.74 -9.93 10.65
CA ARG A 32 5.26 -11.23 10.21
C ARG A 32 3.76 -11.14 9.95
N THR A 33 3.36 -11.42 8.71
CA THR A 33 1.95 -11.59 8.35
C THR A 33 1.72 -13.06 8.06
N GLU A 34 0.77 -13.68 8.77
CA GLU A 34 0.35 -15.04 8.46
C GLU A 34 -0.53 -15.01 7.22
N LEU A 35 -0.03 -15.56 6.11
CA LEU A 35 -0.68 -15.42 4.80
C LEU A 35 -2.08 -16.07 4.75
N ASP A 36 -2.31 -17.12 5.54
CA ASP A 36 -3.62 -17.76 5.64
C ASP A 36 -4.62 -16.98 6.51
N ALA A 37 -4.12 -16.08 7.36
CA ALA A 37 -4.95 -15.18 8.17
C ALA A 37 -5.15 -13.80 7.51
N PHE A 38 -4.31 -13.43 6.53
CA PHE A 38 -4.40 -12.16 5.83
C PHE A 38 -5.74 -11.99 5.11
N THR A 39 -6.49 -10.98 5.52
CA THR A 39 -7.88 -10.76 5.14
C THR A 39 -8.04 -9.81 3.95
N CYS A 40 -9.17 -9.94 3.26
CA CYS A 40 -9.59 -9.01 2.21
C CYS A 40 -9.69 -7.58 2.73
N ARG A 41 -10.10 -7.35 3.98
CA ARG A 41 -10.12 -6.03 4.60
C ARG A 41 -8.73 -5.41 4.65
N GLU A 42 -7.75 -6.17 5.14
CA GLU A 42 -6.37 -5.71 5.23
C GLU A 42 -5.80 -5.39 3.84
N LEU A 43 -6.06 -6.24 2.84
CA LEU A 43 -5.67 -5.98 1.45
C LEU A 43 -6.28 -4.70 0.87
N LEU A 44 -7.57 -4.46 1.13
CA LEU A 44 -8.31 -3.35 0.53
C LEU A 44 -7.94 -1.98 1.12
N VAL A 45 -7.39 -1.94 2.34
CA VAL A 45 -6.95 -0.69 2.99
C VAL A 45 -5.47 -0.37 2.78
N LEU A 46 -4.73 -1.24 2.06
CA LEU A 46 -3.35 -0.95 1.69
C LEU A 46 -3.30 0.24 0.72
N GLN A 47 -2.19 1.00 0.82
CA GLN A 47 -1.83 1.96 -0.21
C GLN A 47 -1.71 1.26 -1.58
N PRO A 48 -2.02 1.93 -2.71
CA PRO A 48 -2.07 1.29 -4.03
C PRO A 48 -0.82 0.49 -4.38
N GLU A 49 0.36 1.04 -4.11
CA GLU A 49 1.65 0.40 -4.42
C GLU A 49 1.88 -0.84 -3.55
N MET A 50 1.42 -0.81 -2.29
CA MET A 50 1.50 -1.95 -1.38
C MET A 50 0.47 -3.03 -1.71
N GLN A 51 -0.72 -2.62 -2.14
CA GLN A 51 -1.76 -3.53 -2.61
C GLN A 51 -1.29 -4.29 -3.85
N GLU A 52 -0.73 -3.59 -4.84
CA GLU A 52 -0.17 -4.22 -6.05
C GLU A 52 0.91 -5.25 -5.69
N ARG A 53 1.86 -4.88 -4.82
CA ARG A 53 2.91 -5.81 -4.35
C ARG A 53 2.33 -7.01 -3.61
N ALA A 54 1.31 -6.81 -2.78
CA ALA A 54 0.64 -7.89 -2.07
C ALA A 54 -0.06 -8.84 -3.07
N LEU A 55 -0.75 -8.31 -4.08
CA LEU A 55 -1.41 -9.09 -5.12
C LEU A 55 -0.41 -9.94 -5.91
N ILE A 56 0.73 -9.38 -6.31
CA ILE A 56 1.81 -10.10 -7.00
C ILE A 56 2.37 -11.24 -6.13
N TYR A 57 2.62 -10.96 -4.84
CA TYR A 57 3.15 -11.98 -3.94
C TYR A 57 2.14 -13.11 -3.70
N LEU A 58 0.87 -12.76 -3.44
CA LEU A 58 -0.18 -13.72 -3.11
C LEU A 58 -0.62 -14.55 -4.33
N SER A 59 -0.59 -13.99 -5.54
CA SER A 59 -0.80 -14.76 -6.77
C SER A 59 0.31 -15.80 -6.97
N GLY A 60 1.57 -15.41 -6.75
CA GLY A 60 2.70 -16.34 -6.76
C GLY A 60 2.58 -17.46 -5.72
N VAL A 61 2.11 -17.14 -4.50
CA VAL A 61 1.83 -18.15 -3.47
C VAL A 61 0.71 -19.10 -3.89
N ALA A 62 -0.37 -18.58 -4.48
CA ALA A 62 -1.48 -19.39 -4.97
C ALA A 62 -1.03 -20.33 -6.10
N ASP A 63 -0.23 -19.83 -7.04
CA ASP A 63 0.38 -20.61 -8.13
C ASP A 63 1.33 -21.69 -7.61
N GLY A 64 2.17 -21.36 -6.62
CA GLY A 64 3.04 -22.33 -5.96
C GLY A 64 2.26 -23.46 -5.28
N ARG A 65 1.15 -23.13 -4.60
CA ARG A 65 0.28 -24.13 -3.94
C ARG A 65 -0.41 -25.08 -4.92
N ARG A 66 -0.62 -24.68 -6.17
CA ARG A 66 -1.22 -25.52 -7.22
C ARG A 66 -0.18 -26.12 -8.18
N ALA A 67 1.11 -25.99 -7.88
CA ALA A 67 2.22 -26.44 -8.73
C ALA A 67 2.11 -25.92 -10.18
N ALA A 68 1.71 -24.66 -10.34
CA ALA A 68 1.65 -24.03 -11.66
C ALA A 68 3.04 -23.97 -12.30
N THR A 69 3.14 -24.37 -13.57
CA THR A 69 4.38 -24.28 -14.36
C THR A 69 4.31 -23.23 -15.46
N VAL A 70 3.12 -22.64 -15.67
CA VAL A 70 2.86 -21.65 -16.70
C VAL A 70 2.19 -20.44 -16.05
N TYR A 71 2.73 -19.26 -16.34
CA TYR A 71 2.12 -17.99 -16.00
C TYR A 71 1.26 -17.49 -17.18
N ASP A 72 -0.04 -17.40 -16.95
CA ASP A 72 -1.00 -16.79 -17.86
C ASP A 72 -1.44 -15.44 -17.27
N ALA A 73 -0.97 -14.35 -17.88
CA ALA A 73 -1.22 -13.00 -17.38
C ALA A 73 -2.70 -12.62 -17.45
N GLU A 74 -3.42 -13.05 -18.48
CA GLU A 74 -4.83 -12.72 -18.68
C GLU A 74 -5.70 -13.48 -17.68
N ALA A 75 -5.47 -14.79 -17.53
CA ALA A 75 -6.19 -15.59 -16.54
C ALA A 75 -5.91 -15.13 -15.10
N THR A 76 -4.66 -14.74 -14.81
CA THR A 76 -4.27 -14.21 -13.50
C THR A 76 -4.97 -12.88 -13.22
N GLY A 77 -4.96 -11.95 -14.17
CA GLY A 77 -5.67 -10.67 -14.03
C GLY A 77 -7.16 -10.87 -13.77
N ALA A 78 -7.82 -11.72 -14.57
CA ALA A 78 -9.23 -12.02 -14.40
C ALA A 78 -9.57 -12.68 -13.05
N ALA A 79 -8.69 -13.55 -12.54
CA ALA A 79 -8.85 -14.14 -11.22
C ALA A 79 -8.69 -13.10 -10.09
N ILE A 80 -7.72 -12.18 -10.22
CA ILE A 80 -7.55 -11.07 -9.27
C ILE A 80 -8.80 -10.18 -9.26
N ASP A 81 -9.36 -9.84 -10.42
CA ASP A 81 -10.58 -9.02 -10.50
C ASP A 81 -11.78 -9.67 -9.80
N ARG A 82 -12.00 -10.97 -10.05
CA ARG A 82 -13.04 -11.77 -9.37
C ARG A 82 -12.81 -11.86 -7.86
N MET A 83 -11.56 -12.03 -7.44
CA MET A 83 -11.19 -12.03 -6.03
C MET A 83 -11.43 -10.66 -5.40
N LEU A 84 -11.10 -9.55 -6.06
CA LEU A 84 -11.33 -8.19 -5.54
C LEU A 84 -12.82 -7.90 -5.40
N ALA A 85 -13.65 -8.36 -6.35
CA ALA A 85 -15.10 -8.28 -6.22
C ALA A 85 -15.60 -9.04 -4.98
N SER A 86 -15.09 -10.25 -4.75
CA SER A 86 -15.41 -11.06 -3.56
C SER A 86 -14.94 -10.40 -2.27
N CYS A 87 -13.74 -9.81 -2.28
CA CYS A 87 -13.18 -9.08 -1.14
C CYS A 87 -14.01 -7.85 -0.76
N ARG A 88 -14.50 -7.09 -1.75
CA ARG A 88 -15.39 -5.95 -1.50
C ARG A 88 -16.74 -6.39 -0.93
N ALA A 89 -17.27 -7.52 -1.38
CA ALA A 89 -18.53 -8.07 -0.88
C ALA A 89 -18.38 -8.65 0.54
N THR A 90 -17.28 -9.33 0.84
CA THR A 90 -17.04 -9.99 2.14
C THR A 90 -15.61 -9.73 2.64
N PRO A 91 -15.37 -8.58 3.32
CA PRO A 91 -14.02 -8.18 3.73
C PRO A 91 -13.34 -9.11 4.76
N SER A 92 -14.09 -9.99 5.44
CA SER A 92 -13.56 -10.95 6.40
C SER A 92 -12.97 -12.21 5.78
N LEU A 93 -13.10 -12.42 4.46
CA LEU A 93 -12.50 -13.57 3.78
C LEU A 93 -10.97 -13.50 3.85
N ALA A 94 -10.31 -14.66 3.98
CA ALA A 94 -8.88 -14.78 3.75
C ALA A 94 -8.57 -14.58 2.26
N VAL A 95 -7.59 -13.73 1.94
CA VAL A 95 -7.25 -13.37 0.54
C VAL A 95 -6.86 -14.60 -0.27
N LEU A 96 -6.01 -15.48 0.28
CA LEU A 96 -5.61 -16.71 -0.39
C LEU A 96 -6.77 -17.69 -0.60
N GLY A 97 -7.81 -17.64 0.24
CA GLY A 97 -9.03 -18.41 0.04
C GLY A 97 -9.85 -17.87 -1.12
N ALA A 98 -10.07 -16.56 -1.14
CA ALA A 98 -10.80 -15.87 -2.20
C ALA A 98 -10.10 -16.02 -3.56
N LEU A 99 -8.77 -15.90 -3.60
CA LEU A 99 -8.01 -16.02 -4.83
C LEU A 99 -8.07 -17.44 -5.39
N ARG A 100 -7.92 -18.46 -4.54
CA ARG A 100 -8.11 -19.88 -4.93
C ARG A 100 -9.51 -20.18 -5.45
N ALA A 101 -10.54 -19.52 -4.93
CA ALA A 101 -11.89 -19.67 -5.45
C ALA A 101 -12.06 -19.00 -6.81
N ALA A 102 -11.45 -17.82 -6.99
CA ALA A 102 -11.50 -17.05 -8.22
C ALA A 102 -10.69 -17.65 -9.38
N SER A 103 -9.64 -18.43 -9.10
CA SER A 103 -8.79 -19.10 -10.10
C SER A 103 -9.35 -20.44 -10.61
N ARG A 104 -10.57 -20.82 -10.25
CA ARG A 104 -11.26 -22.01 -10.77
C ARG A 104 -12.10 -21.70 -11.99
#